data_AF-A0A7W7KIB6-F1
#
_entry.id   AF-A0A7W7KIB6-F1
#
_cell.length_a   1.000
_cell.length_b   1.000
_cell.length_c   1.000
_cell.angle_alpha   90.00
_cell.angle_beta   90.00
_cell.angle_gamma   90.00
#
_symmetry.space_group_name_H-M   'P 1'
#
loop_
_entity.id
_entity.type
_entity.pdbx_description
1 polymer ?
#
loop_
_entity_poly.entity_id
_entity_poly.type
_entity_poly.pdbx_seq_one_letter_code
_entity_poly.pdbx_strand_id
1 'polypeptide(L)'
;MKELFEAWLDAKSRESTANAERVAIEQQIVAAVGFPDEGSKTQKLEGFKVTTGGKLTYKADMPQLTNLVEQLPPHMRPIKSEPKLDETGCKWLRTNEPNLWALIAPAIETKPAKPTVKIERINEES
;
A
#
# COMPACT_ATOMS: atom_id res chain seq x y z
N MET A 1 11.20 27.62 -12.96
CA MET A 1 10.75 26.25 -13.34
C MET A 1 11.84 25.21 -13.17
N LYS A 2 12.99 25.31 -13.86
CA LYS A 2 14.13 24.40 -13.66
C LYS A 2 14.56 24.27 -12.20
N GLU A 3 14.69 25.40 -11.49
CA GLU A 3 15.02 25.41 -10.05
C GLU A 3 14.01 24.65 -9.19
N LEU A 4 12.70 24.71 -9.51
CA LEU A 4 11.68 23.95 -8.80
C LEU A 4 11.84 22.44 -9.03
N PHE A 5 12.27 22.05 -10.23
CA PHE A 5 12.49 20.65 -10.57
C PHE A 5 13.72 20.09 -9.86
N GLU A 6 14.80 20.84 -9.82
CA GLU A 6 16.02 20.49 -9.10
C GLU A 6 15.76 20.42 -7.59
N ALA A 7 15.11 21.44 -7.02
CA ALA A 7 14.73 21.46 -5.61
C ALA A 7 13.81 20.27 -5.24
N TRP A 8 12.90 19.89 -6.13
CA TRP A 8 12.04 18.71 -5.93
C TRP A 8 12.83 17.40 -5.94
N LEU A 9 13.77 17.24 -6.88
CA LEU A 9 14.63 16.06 -6.95
C LEU A 9 15.51 15.93 -5.69
N ASP A 10 16.07 17.05 -5.23
CA ASP A 10 16.90 17.09 -4.02
C ASP A 10 16.08 16.82 -2.76
N ALA A 11 14.86 17.36 -2.67
CA ALA A 11 13.95 17.06 -1.57
C ALA A 11 13.57 15.58 -1.52
N LYS A 12 13.24 14.98 -2.67
CA LYS A 12 12.92 13.55 -2.78
C LYS A 12 14.10 12.65 -2.42
N SER A 13 15.31 13.05 -2.83
CA SER A 13 16.55 12.34 -2.47
C SER A 13 16.78 12.36 -0.96
N ARG A 14 16.68 13.53 -0.33
CA ARG A 14 16.82 13.68 1.14
C ARG A 14 15.77 12.89 1.90
N GLU A 15 14.51 12.89 1.45
CA GLU A 15 13.44 12.09 2.03
C GLU A 15 13.77 10.59 1.98
N SER A 16 14.23 10.11 0.82
CA SER A 16 14.63 8.71 0.65
C SER A 16 15.79 8.33 1.57
N THR A 17 16.82 9.17 1.67
CA THR A 17 17.98 8.94 2.54
C THR A 17 17.58 8.91 4.01
N ALA A 18 16.83 9.92 4.49
CA ALA A 18 16.38 9.97 5.87
C ALA A 18 15.49 8.78 6.24
N ASN A 19 14.62 8.33 5.32
CA ASN A 19 13.82 7.14 5.55
C ASN A 19 14.68 5.86 5.61
N ALA A 20 15.69 5.73 4.75
CA ALA A 20 16.60 4.59 4.77
C ALA A 20 17.41 4.54 6.07
N GLU A 21 17.93 5.68 6.52
CA GLU A 21 18.65 5.79 7.80
C GLU A 21 17.77 5.40 8.99
N ARG A 22 16.53 5.92 9.06
CA ARG A 22 15.57 5.55 10.12
C ARG A 22 15.31 4.04 10.12
N VAL A 23 15.04 3.43 8.97
CA VAL A 23 14.77 1.99 8.86
C VAL A 23 15.99 1.16 9.28
N ALA A 24 17.21 1.58 8.93
CA ALA A 24 18.44 0.90 9.35
C ALA A 24 18.62 0.96 10.88
N ILE A 25 18.35 2.11 11.51
CA ILE A 25 18.36 2.25 12.96
C ILE A 25 17.28 1.37 13.62
N GLU A 26 16.07 1.33 13.05
CA GLU A 26 15.00 0.46 13.54
C GLU A 26 15.40 -1.02 13.53
N GLN A 27 16.08 -1.48 12.47
CA GLN A 27 16.60 -2.84 12.41
C GLN A 27 17.63 -3.12 13.51
N GLN A 28 18.52 -2.17 13.80
CA GLN A 28 19.48 -2.29 14.90
C GLN A 28 18.76 -2.33 16.27
N ILE A 29 17.75 -1.48 16.47
CA ILE A 29 16.93 -1.48 17.70
C ILE A 29 16.22 -2.81 17.86
N VAL A 30 15.57 -3.33 16.81
CA VAL A 30 14.87 -4.61 16.85
C VAL A 30 15.84 -5.76 17.13
N ALA A 31 17.05 -5.74 16.58
CA ALA A 31 18.08 -6.74 16.86
C ALA A 31 18.56 -6.70 18.32
N ALA A 32 18.67 -5.50 18.92
CA ALA A 32 19.10 -5.33 20.31
C ALA A 32 17.99 -5.59 21.34
N VAL A 33 16.77 -5.15 21.05
CA VAL A 33 15.62 -5.18 21.97
C VAL A 33 14.81 -6.49 21.85
N GLY A 34 14.82 -7.10 20.67
CA GLY A 34 13.96 -8.21 20.31
C GLY A 34 12.50 -7.80 20.10
N PHE A 35 11.70 -8.75 19.62
CA PHE A 35 10.26 -8.59 19.37
C PHE A 35 9.58 -9.96 19.45
N PRO A 36 8.26 -10.04 19.76
CA PRO A 36 7.54 -11.31 19.72
C PRO A 36 7.27 -11.75 18.27
N ASP A 37 7.14 -13.05 18.01
CA ASP A 37 6.81 -13.57 16.67
C ASP A 37 5.47 -13.01 16.15
N GLU A 38 4.50 -12.83 17.05
CA GLU A 38 3.21 -12.21 16.77
C GLU A 38 2.80 -11.25 17.91
N GLY A 39 2.24 -10.10 17.54
CA GLY A 39 1.77 -9.10 18.50
C GLY A 39 2.82 -8.04 18.83
N SER A 40 2.69 -7.37 19.97
CA SER A 40 3.60 -6.29 20.37
C SER A 40 4.08 -6.43 21.81
N LYS A 41 5.29 -5.93 22.06
CA LYS A 41 5.92 -5.86 23.38
C LYS A 41 6.40 -4.44 23.62
N THR A 42 6.06 -3.89 24.78
CA THR A 42 6.49 -2.56 25.22
C THR A 42 7.44 -2.67 26.40
N GLN A 43 8.55 -1.95 26.36
CA GLN A 43 9.51 -1.86 27.47
C GLN A 43 10.02 -0.43 27.64
N LYS A 44 10.36 -0.08 28.88
CA LYS A 44 10.99 1.21 29.20
C LYS A 44 12.50 0.98 29.31
N LEU A 45 13.27 1.58 28.41
CA LEU A 45 14.73 1.47 28.34
C LEU A 45 15.31 2.87 28.17
N GLU A 46 16.38 3.19 28.91
CA GLU A 46 17.15 4.42 28.72
C GLU A 46 16.30 5.72 28.74
N GLY A 47 15.20 5.71 29.51
CA GLY A 47 14.26 6.85 29.58
C GLY A 47 13.22 6.91 28.45
N PHE A 48 13.26 5.99 27.49
CA PHE A 48 12.31 5.88 26.39
C PHE A 48 11.32 4.74 26.59
N LYS A 49 10.10 4.91 26.06
CA LYS A 49 9.13 3.82 25.90
C LYS A 49 9.30 3.22 24.51
N VAL A 50 9.90 2.04 24.44
CA VAL A 50 10.17 1.32 23.18
C VAL A 50 9.10 0.25 22.99
N THR A 51 8.46 0.23 21.82
CA THR A 51 7.49 -0.80 21.44
C THR A 51 7.97 -1.49 20.17
N THR A 52 8.17 -2.80 20.23
CA THR A 52 8.50 -3.64 19.08
C THR A 52 7.37 -4.66 18.85
N GLY A 53 7.16 -5.08 17.61
CA GLY A 53 6.08 -6.01 17.30
C GLY A 53 6.40 -6.90 16.11
N GLY A 54 5.88 -8.13 16.17
CA GLY A 54 5.92 -9.10 15.09
C GLY A 54 4.58 -9.18 14.36
N LYS A 55 4.64 -9.54 13.09
CA LYS A 55 3.46 -9.73 12.23
C LYS A 55 3.62 -10.99 11.41
N LEU A 56 2.66 -11.90 11.53
CA LEU A 56 2.54 -13.03 10.62
C LEU A 56 1.93 -12.57 9.30
N THR A 57 2.60 -12.91 8.20
CA THR A 57 2.10 -12.69 6.85
C THR A 57 1.80 -14.03 6.22
N TYR A 58 0.53 -14.25 5.87
CA TYR A 58 0.07 -15.46 5.21
C TYR A 58 0.10 -15.25 3.69
N LYS A 59 0.77 -16.15 2.98
CA LYS A 59 0.69 -16.26 1.51
C LYS A 59 0.00 -17.57 1.19
N ALA A 60 -0.95 -17.54 0.26
CA ALA A 60 -1.70 -18.70 -0.16
C ALA A 60 -1.63 -18.89 -1.68
N ASP A 61 -1.51 -20.14 -2.11
CA ASP A 61 -1.89 -20.55 -3.46
C ASP A 61 -3.43 -20.52 -3.53
N MET A 62 -3.98 -19.50 -4.19
CA MET A 62 -5.43 -19.29 -4.22
C MET A 62 -6.20 -20.43 -4.91
N PRO A 63 -5.77 -20.97 -6.07
CA PRO A 63 -6.37 -22.16 -6.63
C PRO A 63 -6.42 -23.35 -5.66
N GLN A 64 -5.28 -23.68 -5.03
CA GLN A 64 -5.23 -24.82 -4.11
C GLN A 64 -6.06 -24.57 -2.85
N LEU A 65 -5.98 -23.37 -2.26
CA LEU A 65 -6.77 -22.98 -1.10
C LEU A 65 -8.27 -23.08 -1.40
N THR A 66 -8.71 -22.57 -2.56
CA THR A 66 -10.12 -22.61 -2.97
C THR A 66 -10.66 -24.04 -3.00
N ASN A 67 -9.88 -24.98 -3.54
CA ASN A 67 -10.26 -26.40 -3.57
C ASN A 67 -10.30 -27.02 -2.15
N LEU A 68 -9.35 -26.66 -1.28
CA LEU A 68 -9.25 -27.23 0.06
C LEU A 68 -10.33 -26.70 1.01
N VAL A 69 -10.72 -25.42 0.88
CA VAL A 69 -11.73 -24.83 1.78
C VAL A 69 -13.12 -25.39 1.59
N GLU A 70 -13.41 -26.06 0.47
CA GLU A 70 -14.68 -26.76 0.27
C GLU A 70 -14.91 -27.84 1.33
N GLN A 71 -13.83 -28.43 1.86
CA GLN A 71 -13.84 -29.42 2.93
C GLN A 71 -14.11 -28.81 4.32
N LEU A 72 -13.97 -27.48 4.46
CA LEU A 72 -14.23 -26.77 5.72
C LEU A 72 -15.71 -26.33 5.80
N PRO A 73 -16.28 -26.30 7.03
CA PRO A 73 -17.59 -25.70 7.25
C PRO A 73 -17.65 -24.27 6.69
N PRO A 74 -18.75 -23.84 6.03
CA PRO A 74 -18.83 -22.54 5.36
C PRO A 74 -18.41 -21.34 6.23
N HIS A 75 -18.72 -21.36 7.52
CA HIS A 75 -18.41 -20.29 8.48
C HIS A 75 -16.94 -20.28 8.98
N MET A 76 -16.16 -21.31 8.62
CA MET A 76 -14.74 -21.45 8.99
C MET A 76 -13.80 -21.26 7.80
N ARG A 77 -14.33 -20.96 6.61
CA ARG A 77 -13.54 -20.79 5.39
C ARG A 77 -12.79 -19.46 5.43
N PRO A 78 -11.45 -19.45 5.38
CA PRO A 78 -10.66 -18.21 5.39
C PRO A 78 -10.61 -17.56 4.00
N ILE A 79 -11.74 -17.53 3.28
CA ILE A 79 -11.88 -16.85 1.98
C ILE A 79 -12.96 -15.79 2.12
N LYS A 80 -12.59 -14.54 1.80
CA LYS A 80 -13.51 -13.41 1.76
C LYS A 80 -13.69 -12.97 0.31
N SER A 81 -14.92 -13.00 -0.18
CA SER A 81 -15.31 -12.35 -1.44
C SER A 81 -15.90 -10.98 -1.13
N GLU A 82 -15.42 -9.95 -1.80
CA GLU A 82 -15.92 -8.57 -1.65
C GLU A 82 -16.17 -8.00 -3.04
N PRO A 83 -17.41 -7.57 -3.35
CA PRO A 83 -17.67 -6.85 -4.59
C PRO A 83 -16.91 -5.52 -4.56
N LYS A 84 -16.13 -5.25 -5.61
CA LYS A 84 -15.39 -4.00 -5.78
C LYS A 84 -15.89 -3.27 -7.02
N LEU A 85 -15.89 -1.94 -6.96
CA LEU A 85 -16.19 -1.11 -8.13
C LEU A 85 -15.11 -1.32 -9.20
N ASP A 86 -15.52 -1.67 -10.41
CA ASP A 86 -14.62 -1.71 -11.56
C ASP A 86 -14.48 -0.32 -12.16
N GLU A 87 -13.44 0.40 -11.75
CA GLU A 87 -13.13 1.74 -12.25
C GLU A 87 -12.89 1.76 -13.77
N THR A 88 -12.31 0.69 -14.32
CA THR A 88 -12.04 0.58 -15.76
C THR A 88 -13.35 0.43 -16.52
N GLY A 89 -14.24 -0.45 -16.04
CA GLY A 89 -15.60 -0.60 -16.55
C GLY A 89 -16.41 0.69 -16.44
N CYS A 90 -16.32 1.40 -15.31
CA CYS A 90 -16.98 2.71 -15.14
C CYS A 90 -16.50 3.73 -16.17
N LYS A 91 -15.17 3.82 -16.38
CA LYS A 91 -14.58 4.71 -17.41
C LYS A 91 -15.05 4.32 -18.81
N TRP A 92 -15.06 3.03 -19.13
CA TRP A 92 -15.49 2.53 -20.43
C TRP A 92 -16.97 2.84 -20.68
N LEU A 93 -17.85 2.56 -19.72
CA LEU A 93 -19.30 2.84 -19.83
C LEU A 93 -19.55 4.33 -20.00
N ARG A 94 -18.88 5.18 -19.22
CA ARG A 94 -19.01 6.64 -19.34
C ARG A 94 -18.62 7.17 -20.72
N THR A 95 -17.67 6.53 -21.40
CA THR A 95 -17.18 6.95 -22.72
C THR A 95 -17.97 6.33 -23.88
N ASN A 96 -18.31 5.03 -23.79
CA ASN A 96 -18.84 4.26 -24.92
C ASN A 96 -20.35 4.06 -24.86
N GLU A 97 -20.94 4.00 -23.65
CA GLU A 97 -22.37 3.76 -23.44
C GLU A 97 -22.98 4.76 -22.42
N PRO A 98 -23.09 6.06 -22.76
CA PRO A 98 -23.49 7.09 -21.81
C PRO A 98 -24.89 6.90 -21.20
N ASN A 99 -25.79 6.25 -21.94
CA ASN A 99 -27.15 5.94 -21.46
C ASN A 99 -27.12 4.91 -20.33
N LEU A 100 -26.28 3.87 -20.45
CA LEU A 100 -26.10 2.88 -19.39
C LEU A 100 -25.33 3.47 -18.21
N TRP A 101 -24.35 4.34 -18.47
CA TRP A 101 -23.67 5.09 -17.42
C TRP A 101 -24.66 5.96 -16.61
N ALA A 102 -25.58 6.67 -17.26
CA ALA A 102 -26.56 7.52 -16.58
C ALA A 102 -27.45 6.76 -15.58
N LEU A 103 -27.72 5.47 -15.84
CA LEU A 103 -28.49 4.61 -14.92
C LEU A 103 -27.75 4.34 -13.60
N ILE A 104 -26.42 4.10 -13.68
CA ILE A 104 -25.61 3.74 -12.52
C ILE A 104 -24.89 4.94 -11.88
N ALA A 105 -24.76 6.06 -12.59
CA ALA A 105 -24.06 7.26 -12.15
C ALA A 105 -24.55 7.82 -10.79
N PRO A 106 -25.84 7.80 -10.42
CA PRO A 106 -26.29 8.26 -9.10
C PRO A 106 -25.69 7.46 -7.93
N ALA A 107 -25.22 6.24 -8.17
CA ALA A 107 -24.58 5.39 -7.17
C ALA A 107 -23.04 5.52 -7.14
N ILE A 108 -22.44 6.35 -8.02
CA ILE A 108 -20.99 6.45 -8.17
C ILE A 108 -20.56 7.91 -8.00
N GLU A 109 -19.78 8.19 -6.95
CA GLU A 109 -19.18 9.51 -6.76
C GLU A 109 -17.85 9.61 -7.54
N THR A 110 -17.77 10.55 -8.49
CA THR A 110 -16.53 10.86 -9.21
C THR A 110 -15.93 12.16 -8.71
N LYS A 111 -14.77 12.10 -8.07
CA LYS A 111 -13.96 13.27 -7.68
C LYS A 111 -12.61 13.25 -8.39
N PRO A 112 -12.08 14.41 -8.81
CA PRO A 112 -10.71 14.47 -9.32
C PRO A 112 -9.74 14.01 -8.22
N ALA A 113 -8.84 13.09 -8.56
CA ALA A 113 -7.79 12.65 -7.65
C ALA A 113 -6.76 13.76 -7.43
N LYS A 114 -5.98 13.63 -6.34
CA LYS A 114 -4.85 14.52 -6.06
C LYS A 114 -3.89 14.56 -7.27
N PRO A 115 -3.50 15.74 -7.77
CA PRO A 115 -2.48 15.85 -8.82
C PRO A 115 -1.17 15.18 -8.39
N THR A 116 -0.52 14.47 -9.31
CA THR A 116 0.78 13.83 -9.10
C THR A 116 1.87 14.57 -9.85
N VAL A 117 3.01 14.82 -9.20
CA VAL A 117 4.21 15.40 -9.81
C VAL A 117 5.30 14.32 -9.87
N LYS A 118 5.79 14.01 -11.07
CA LYS A 118 6.93 13.12 -11.32
C LYS A 118 7.93 13.86 -12.21
N ILE A 119 9.17 13.98 -11.76
CA ILE A 119 10.24 14.67 -12.48
C ILE A 119 11.37 13.67 -12.69
N GLU A 120 11.83 13.54 -13.93
CA GLU A 120 12.94 12.68 -14.35
C GLU A 120 13.89 13.51 -15.22
N ARG A 121 15.21 13.26 -15.12
CA ARG A 121 16.19 13.88 -16.02
C ARG A 121 16.14 13.15 -17.36
N ILE A 122 16.07 13.88 -18.46
CA ILE A 122 16.22 13.31 -19.80
C ILE A 122 17.71 13.30 -20.10
N ASN A 123 18.28 12.11 -20.33
CA ASN A 123 19.63 12.00 -20.88
C ASN A 123 19.53 12.15 -22.39
N GLU A 124 20.02 13.26 -22.94
CA GLU A 124 20.30 13.33 -24.37
C GLU A 124 21.62 12.60 -24.61
N GLU A 125 21.54 11.33 -25.00
CA GLU A 125 22.69 10.62 -25.56
C GLU A 125 23.11 11.35 -26.85
N SER A 126 24.37 11.81 -26.88
CA SER A 126 25.03 12.39 -28.06
C SER A 126 25.55 11.33 -29.00
#